data_AF-R7CZD4-F1
#
_entry.id   AF-R7CZD4-F1
#
_cell.length_a   1.000
_cell.length_b   1.000
_cell.length_c   1.000
_cell.angle_alpha   90.00
_cell.angle_beta   90.00
_cell.angle_gamma   90.00
#
_symmetry.space_group_name_H-M   'P 1'
#
loop_
_entity.id
_entity.type
_entity.pdbx_description
1 polymer ?
#
loop_
_entity_poly.entity_id
_entity_poly.type
_entity_poly.pdbx_seq_one_letter_code
_entity_poly.pdbx_strand_id
1 'polypeptide(L)'
;MNDTCMYVKDGDCVKKSTKSFNLKDYYDRCEQEISYNNINRRSDLKFSSSIHPNKEPLYLEIYVTHASDSTKLHSGNKIIEAKIEKEEDIDKIIENGFIESPKQNVSEEAEAPSLNISFYGFKNSDYSPIKHSSDIRISRYMLYSSGKFICKQEHCKCNELHKSRSDTLYEFCFHSTQAFELCNIAKWLGYKRFEIKNCRMCINYVDSYNGTGKICRRYRQLNIPRTEYPLNTSRAKTCTSFVLNEKEMKECLQKVDNKEIPPITEFN
;
A
#
# COMPACT_ATOMS: atom_id res chain seq x y z
N MET A 1 13.83 -20.42 -2.47
CA MET A 1 13.26 -19.18 -1.90
C MET A 1 11.77 -19.24 -2.11
N ASN A 2 10.97 -18.98 -1.08
CA ASN A 2 9.51 -19.03 -1.19
C ASN A 2 9.05 -17.90 -2.13
N ASP A 3 8.45 -18.23 -3.28
CA ASP A 3 7.92 -17.25 -4.25
C ASP A 3 6.66 -16.52 -3.75
N THR A 4 6.23 -16.79 -2.52
CA THR A 4 5.03 -16.21 -1.92
C THR A 4 5.41 -15.12 -0.92
N CYS A 5 5.04 -13.88 -1.21
CA CYS A 5 5.18 -12.76 -0.28
C CYS A 5 4.39 -13.04 1.00
N MET A 6 5.07 -13.01 2.15
CA MET A 6 4.46 -13.29 3.45
C MET A 6 3.72 -12.10 4.07
N TYR A 7 3.77 -10.92 3.43
CA TYR A 7 3.07 -9.72 3.86
C TYR A 7 1.70 -9.62 3.19
N VAL A 8 0.73 -9.07 3.91
CA VAL A 8 -0.57 -8.71 3.33
C VAL A 8 -0.33 -7.65 2.26
N LYS A 9 -0.67 -7.98 1.01
CA LYS A 9 -0.51 -7.08 -0.13
C LYS A 9 -1.69 -6.11 -0.17
N ASP A 10 -1.44 -4.83 0.09
CA ASP A 10 -2.40 -3.75 -0.17
C ASP A 10 -2.40 -3.31 -1.65
N GLY A 11 -1.68 -4.02 -2.52
CA GLY A 11 -1.60 -3.78 -3.97
C GLY A 11 -0.45 -4.55 -4.64
N ASP A 12 -0.29 -4.36 -5.95
CA ASP A 12 0.87 -4.86 -6.67
C ASP A 12 2.11 -4.03 -6.33
N CYS A 13 3.27 -4.68 -6.20
CA CYS A 13 4.54 -3.99 -6.03
C CYS A 13 4.93 -3.36 -7.38
N VAL A 14 4.40 -2.18 -7.71
CA VAL A 14 4.66 -1.49 -8.99
C VAL A 14 5.30 -0.13 -8.77
N LYS A 15 6.24 0.25 -9.64
CA LYS A 15 6.76 1.61 -9.72
C LYS A 15 6.11 2.31 -10.90
N LYS A 16 5.40 3.40 -10.63
CA LYS A 16 4.98 4.34 -11.67
C LYS A 16 6.14 5.30 -11.95
N SER A 17 6.46 5.50 -13.23
CA SER A 17 7.43 6.52 -13.66
C SER A 17 7.03 7.04 -15.01
N THR A 18 7.12 8.34 -15.21
CA THR A 18 6.96 8.96 -16.52
C THR A 18 8.26 8.80 -17.30
N LYS A 19 8.15 8.44 -18.59
CA LYS A 19 9.28 8.34 -19.52
C LYS A 19 9.00 9.17 -20.75
N SER A 20 10.02 9.86 -21.23
CA SER A 20 9.97 10.66 -22.46
C SER A 20 10.72 9.93 -23.57
N PHE A 21 10.14 9.93 -24.76
CA PHE A 21 10.70 9.30 -25.94
C PHE A 21 10.72 10.30 -27.10
N ASN A 22 11.87 10.49 -27.73
CA ASN A 22 11.96 11.29 -28.95
C ASN A 22 11.57 10.42 -30.14
N LEU A 23 10.45 10.74 -30.80
CA LEU A 23 9.94 9.96 -31.93
C LEU A 23 10.93 9.87 -33.10
N LYS A 24 11.80 10.88 -33.28
CA LYS A 24 12.83 10.90 -34.35
C LYS A 24 13.88 9.80 -34.19
N ASP A 25 14.07 9.30 -32.97
CA ASP A 25 14.99 8.18 -32.72
C ASP A 25 14.40 6.86 -33.24
N TYR A 26 13.09 6.81 -33.46
CA TYR A 26 12.37 5.59 -33.86
C TYR A 26 11.82 5.64 -35.28
N TYR A 27 11.49 6.83 -35.80
CA TYR A 27 10.81 7.06 -37.06
C TYR A 27 11.48 8.22 -37.82
N ASP A 28 11.76 8.02 -39.10
CA ASP A 28 12.46 8.96 -39.98
C ASP A 28 11.61 9.42 -41.18
N ARG A 29 10.39 8.87 -41.32
CA ARG A 29 9.42 9.26 -42.35
C ARG A 29 8.11 9.68 -41.71
N CYS A 30 7.50 10.70 -42.30
CA CYS A 30 6.18 11.20 -41.95
C CYS A 30 5.36 11.37 -43.25
N GLU A 31 4.18 10.78 -43.30
CA GLU A 31 3.26 10.86 -44.44
C GLU A 31 1.91 11.41 -43.96
N GLN A 32 1.29 12.30 -44.74
CA GLN A 32 0.02 12.94 -44.40
C GLN A 32 -1.15 12.26 -45.13
N GLU A 33 -2.32 12.17 -44.48
CA GLU A 33 -3.57 11.69 -45.08
C GLU A 33 -3.48 10.26 -45.67
N ILE A 34 -2.76 9.37 -45.01
CA ILE A 34 -2.57 7.98 -45.48
C ILE A 34 -3.59 7.05 -44.83
N SER A 35 -4.07 6.07 -45.61
CA SER A 35 -4.93 5.01 -45.08
C SER A 35 -4.19 4.12 -44.08
N TYR A 36 -4.89 3.70 -43.04
CA TYR A 36 -4.39 2.67 -42.13
C TYR A 36 -4.11 1.37 -42.89
N ASN A 37 -3.05 0.65 -42.51
CA ASN A 37 -2.66 -0.58 -43.22
C ASN A 37 -3.80 -1.62 -43.27
N ASN A 38 -4.71 -1.62 -42.27
CA ASN A 38 -5.71 -2.66 -42.05
C ASN A 38 -7.17 -2.15 -41.97
N ILE A 39 -7.43 -0.85 -42.17
CA ILE A 39 -8.77 -0.25 -42.04
C ILE A 39 -8.98 0.78 -43.15
N ASN A 40 -10.20 0.84 -43.72
CA ASN A 40 -10.61 1.86 -44.69
C ASN A 40 -10.87 3.22 -44.01
N ARG A 41 -9.85 3.76 -43.34
CA ARG A 41 -9.82 5.10 -42.73
C ARG A 41 -8.46 5.71 -42.93
N ARG A 42 -8.39 7.04 -42.90
CA ARG A 42 -7.17 7.82 -43.06
C ARG A 42 -6.72 8.36 -41.70
N SER A 43 -5.40 8.46 -41.53
CA SER A 43 -4.77 9.18 -40.44
C SER A 43 -4.29 10.53 -40.91
N ASP A 44 -4.34 11.54 -40.04
CA ASP A 44 -3.77 12.85 -40.35
C ASP A 44 -2.28 12.72 -40.62
N LEU A 45 -1.55 12.04 -39.72
CA LEU A 45 -0.11 11.77 -39.88
C LEU A 45 0.23 10.32 -39.56
N LYS A 46 1.08 9.73 -40.40
CA LYS A 46 1.67 8.40 -40.23
C LYS A 46 3.19 8.51 -40.16
N PHE A 47 3.76 8.01 -39.08
CA PHE A 47 5.19 7.89 -38.89
C PHE A 47 5.67 6.47 -39.17
N SER A 48 6.71 6.33 -39.98
CA SER A 48 7.33 5.05 -40.32
C SER A 48 8.86 5.13 -40.28
N SER A 49 9.52 3.97 -40.28
CA SER A 49 10.98 3.87 -40.25
C SER A 49 11.49 3.24 -41.55
N SER A 50 12.32 3.97 -42.30
CA SER A 50 13.00 3.45 -43.48
C SER A 50 14.17 2.54 -43.11
N ILE A 51 14.80 2.82 -41.97
CA ILE A 51 15.90 2.02 -41.39
C ILE A 51 15.37 0.69 -40.83
N HIS A 52 14.15 0.69 -40.30
CA HIS A 52 13.49 -0.52 -39.78
C HIS A 52 12.09 -0.71 -40.40
N PRO A 53 12.00 -1.20 -41.66
CA PRO A 53 10.72 -1.29 -42.39
C PRO A 53 9.65 -2.17 -41.73
N ASN A 54 10.07 -3.16 -40.93
CA ASN A 54 9.17 -4.06 -40.21
C ASN A 54 8.66 -3.48 -38.87
N LYS A 55 9.12 -2.29 -38.47
CA LYS A 55 8.62 -1.61 -37.26
C LYS A 55 7.19 -1.14 -37.52
N GLU A 56 6.30 -1.43 -36.57
CA GLU A 56 4.92 -0.95 -36.64
C GLU A 56 4.86 0.58 -36.73
N PRO A 57 4.04 1.12 -37.64
CA PRO A 57 3.86 2.56 -37.77
C PRO A 57 3.22 3.15 -36.52
N LEU A 58 3.48 4.44 -36.30
CA LEU A 58 2.80 5.27 -35.32
C LEU A 58 1.87 6.23 -36.06
N TYR A 59 0.66 6.41 -35.56
CA TYR A 59 -0.31 7.34 -36.13
C TYR A 59 -0.57 8.49 -35.16
N LEU A 60 -0.73 9.69 -35.70
CA LEU A 60 -1.17 10.87 -34.98
C LEU A 60 -2.49 11.36 -35.56
N GLU A 61 -3.46 11.53 -34.68
CA GLU A 61 -4.82 11.98 -34.97
C GLU A 61 -5.07 13.28 -34.22
N ILE A 62 -5.48 14.31 -34.96
CA ILE A 62 -5.75 15.64 -34.46
C ILE A 62 -7.23 15.92 -34.69
N TYR A 63 -7.94 16.28 -33.62
CA TYR A 63 -9.35 16.64 -33.75
C TYR A 63 -9.68 17.94 -33.03
N VAL A 64 -10.65 18.66 -33.59
CA VAL A 64 -11.22 19.88 -32.98
C VAL A 64 -12.57 19.54 -32.34
N THR A 65 -13.52 19.05 -33.15
CA THR A 65 -14.91 18.80 -32.72
C THR A 65 -15.23 17.32 -32.55
N HIS A 66 -14.74 16.45 -33.44
CA HIS A 66 -15.09 15.04 -33.46
C HIS A 66 -13.87 14.15 -33.26
N ALA A 67 -13.82 13.46 -32.12
CA ALA A 67 -12.82 12.45 -31.86
C ALA A 67 -12.93 11.27 -32.84
N SER A 68 -11.84 10.51 -32.96
CA SER A 68 -11.84 9.25 -33.69
C SER A 68 -12.82 8.26 -33.07
N ASP A 69 -13.43 7.43 -33.90
CA ASP A 69 -14.34 6.41 -33.41
C ASP A 69 -13.59 5.25 -32.72
N SER A 70 -14.30 4.56 -31.83
CA SER A 70 -13.73 3.50 -30.99
C SER A 70 -13.08 2.37 -31.79
N THR A 71 -13.62 1.99 -32.96
CA THR A 71 -13.06 0.90 -33.78
C THR A 71 -11.68 1.25 -34.32
N LYS A 72 -11.45 2.53 -34.65
CA LYS A 72 -10.13 3.03 -35.08
C LYS A 72 -9.14 3.00 -33.92
N LEU A 73 -9.55 3.53 -32.77
CA LEU A 73 -8.71 3.66 -31.57
C LEU A 73 -8.30 2.31 -30.97
N HIS A 74 -9.18 1.29 -31.05
CA HIS A 74 -8.93 -0.05 -30.53
C HIS A 74 -8.49 -1.06 -31.61
N SER A 75 -7.94 -0.57 -32.72
CA SER A 75 -7.46 -1.40 -33.82
C SER A 75 -6.17 -2.18 -33.53
N GLY A 76 -5.54 -1.93 -32.38
CA GLY A 76 -4.21 -2.46 -32.02
C GLY A 76 -3.04 -1.65 -32.59
N ASN A 77 -3.30 -0.68 -33.47
CA ASN A 77 -2.29 0.26 -33.95
C ASN A 77 -1.85 1.22 -32.82
N LYS A 78 -0.61 1.71 -32.90
CA LYS A 78 -0.11 2.76 -32.02
C LYS A 78 -0.64 4.10 -32.50
N ILE A 79 -1.51 4.72 -31.71
CA ILE A 79 -2.20 5.97 -32.06
C ILE A 79 -2.02 6.97 -30.92
N ILE A 80 -1.55 8.17 -31.24
CA ILE A 80 -1.63 9.35 -30.38
C ILE A 80 -2.79 10.19 -30.90
N GLU A 81 -3.82 10.37 -30.07
CA GLU A 81 -4.95 11.25 -30.40
C GLU A 81 -4.86 12.52 -29.56
N ALA A 82 -4.85 13.68 -30.21
CA ALA A 82 -4.73 14.99 -29.57
C ALA A 82 -5.92 15.88 -29.95
N LYS A 83 -6.60 16.42 -28.94
CA LYS A 83 -7.56 17.51 -29.14
C LYS A 83 -6.81 18.83 -29.26
N ILE A 84 -7.04 19.56 -30.36
CA ILE A 84 -6.49 20.90 -30.57
C ILE A 84 -7.68 21.84 -30.79
N GLU A 85 -7.91 22.77 -29.85
CA GLU A 85 -9.04 23.70 -29.94
C GLU A 85 -8.59 25.09 -30.42
N LYS A 86 -7.34 25.45 -30.14
CA LYS A 86 -6.77 26.77 -30.42
C LYS A 86 -5.27 26.68 -30.70
N GLU A 87 -4.69 27.73 -31.30
CA GLU A 87 -3.26 27.72 -31.69
C GLU A 87 -2.33 27.56 -30.49
N GLU A 88 -2.69 28.09 -29.31
CA GLU A 88 -1.85 27.96 -28.11
C GLU A 88 -1.72 26.51 -27.63
N ASP A 89 -2.59 25.61 -28.09
CA ASP A 89 -2.46 24.17 -27.82
C ASP A 89 -1.31 23.56 -28.61
N ILE A 90 -1.04 24.06 -29.82
CA ILE A 90 0.11 23.66 -30.64
C ILE A 90 1.41 24.10 -29.97
N ASP A 91 1.46 25.35 -29.48
CA ASP A 91 2.64 25.88 -28.79
C ASP A 91 3.02 25.03 -27.57
N LYS A 92 2.02 24.61 -26.78
CA LYS A 92 2.23 23.70 -25.65
C LYS A 92 2.79 22.35 -26.08
N ILE A 93 2.33 21.79 -27.21
CA ILE A 93 2.84 20.52 -27.75
C ILE A 93 4.28 20.69 -28.24
N ILE A 94 4.62 21.82 -28.86
CA ILE A 94 5.99 22.12 -29.29
C ILE A 94 6.92 22.24 -28.09
N GLU A 95 6.49 22.91 -27.02
CA GLU A 95 7.27 23.12 -25.81
C GLU A 95 7.45 21.82 -24.99
N ASN A 96 6.37 21.05 -24.79
CA ASN A 96 6.33 19.95 -23.82
C ASN A 96 6.29 18.55 -24.46
N GLY A 97 6.05 18.46 -25.77
CA GLY A 97 5.74 17.23 -26.47
C GLY A 97 4.30 16.74 -26.23
N PHE A 98 4.00 15.56 -26.77
CA PHE A 98 2.73 14.88 -26.49
C PHE A 98 2.80 14.20 -25.12
N ILE A 99 1.99 14.64 -24.17
CA ILE A 99 1.91 14.08 -22.81
C ILE A 99 0.53 13.44 -22.63
N GLU A 100 0.49 12.13 -22.39
CA GLU A 100 -0.77 11.41 -22.17
C GLU A 100 -1.51 11.96 -20.95
N SER A 101 -2.78 12.31 -21.12
CA SER A 101 -3.64 12.74 -20.03
C SER A 101 -3.82 11.59 -19.00
N PRO A 102 -3.83 11.87 -17.69
CA PRO A 102 -4.05 10.83 -16.69
C PRO A 102 -5.37 10.12 -16.94
N LYS A 103 -5.34 8.79 -17.09
CA LYS A 103 -6.55 7.98 -17.11
C LYS A 103 -7.22 8.13 -15.75
N GLN A 104 -8.46 8.63 -15.71
CA GLN A 104 -9.24 8.88 -14.50
C GLN A 104 -9.28 7.63 -13.60
N ASN A 105 -8.30 7.52 -12.70
CA ASN A 105 -8.18 6.54 -11.62
C ASN A 105 -7.07 7.00 -10.67
N VAL A 106 -6.99 8.31 -10.39
CA VAL A 106 -6.03 8.82 -9.42
C VAL A 106 -6.72 9.87 -8.56
N SER A 107 -6.94 9.50 -7.31
CA SER A 107 -7.30 10.36 -6.18
C SER A 107 -6.10 11.19 -5.69
N GLU A 108 -5.19 11.56 -6.58
CA GLU A 108 -4.05 12.41 -6.27
C GLU A 108 -4.25 13.72 -7.02
N GLU A 109 -3.94 14.81 -6.33
CA GLU A 109 -4.00 16.21 -6.75
C GLU A 109 -2.97 16.49 -7.86
N ALA A 110 -2.92 15.67 -8.90
CA ALA A 110 -2.17 15.98 -10.11
C ALA A 110 -2.91 17.10 -10.85
N GLU A 111 -2.21 18.17 -11.16
CA GLU A 111 -2.72 19.23 -12.03
C GLU A 111 -3.34 18.58 -13.29
N ALA A 112 -4.60 18.92 -13.54
CA ALA A 112 -5.28 18.42 -14.73
C ALA A 112 -4.43 18.77 -15.95
N PRO A 113 -4.15 17.82 -16.86
CA PRO A 113 -3.32 18.09 -18.01
C PRO A 113 -3.93 19.23 -18.83
N SER A 114 -3.09 20.15 -19.28
CA SER A 114 -3.51 21.33 -20.03
C SER A 114 -4.08 21.03 -21.42
N LEU A 115 -3.96 19.78 -21.88
CA LEU A 115 -4.41 19.26 -23.17
C LEU A 115 -5.01 17.86 -23.01
N ASN A 116 -6.00 17.54 -23.83
CA ASN A 116 -6.58 16.20 -23.91
C ASN A 116 -5.84 15.39 -24.97
N ILE A 117 -4.92 14.53 -24.51
CA ILE A 117 -4.07 13.68 -25.36
C ILE A 117 -4.18 12.24 -24.84
N SER A 118 -4.53 11.31 -25.73
CA SER A 118 -4.72 9.89 -25.40
C SER A 118 -3.82 8.99 -26.24
N PHE A 119 -3.19 8.00 -25.61
CA PHE A 119 -2.33 7.03 -26.28
C PHE A 119 -3.00 5.65 -26.35
N TYR A 120 -3.10 5.09 -27.55
CA TYR A 120 -3.72 3.79 -27.82
C TYR A 120 -2.70 2.83 -28.44
N GLY A 121 -2.80 1.53 -28.12
CA GLY A 121 -1.89 0.50 -28.65
C GLY A 121 -0.46 0.50 -28.07
N PHE A 122 -0.17 1.38 -27.10
CA PHE A 122 1.11 1.40 -26.41
C PHE A 122 1.14 0.43 -25.22
N LYS A 123 2.31 -0.16 -24.95
CA LYS A 123 2.54 -0.94 -23.73
C LYS A 123 2.70 0.03 -22.55
N ASN A 124 1.86 -0.14 -21.54
CA ASN A 124 1.84 0.68 -20.32
C ASN A 124 2.55 0.02 -19.12
N SER A 125 3.19 -1.13 -19.34
CA SER A 125 3.91 -1.89 -18.32
C SER A 125 5.26 -2.36 -18.85
N ASP A 126 6.31 -2.02 -18.10
CA ASP A 126 7.62 -2.63 -18.25
C ASP A 126 7.67 -3.83 -17.30
N TYR A 127 7.65 -5.05 -17.84
CA TYR A 127 7.80 -6.30 -17.06
C TYR A 127 9.26 -6.48 -16.61
N SER A 128 9.76 -5.55 -15.80
CA SER A 128 11.02 -5.74 -15.09
C SER A 128 10.72 -6.47 -13.78
N PRO A 129 11.43 -7.57 -13.43
CA PRO A 129 11.26 -8.22 -12.13
C PRO A 129 11.61 -7.21 -11.03
N ILE A 130 10.59 -6.86 -10.25
CA ILE A 130 10.64 -5.72 -9.34
C ILE A 130 11.43 -6.13 -8.10
N LYS A 131 12.67 -5.64 -7.99
CA LYS A 131 13.53 -5.77 -6.79
C LYS A 131 13.23 -4.67 -5.76
N HIS A 132 11.96 -4.36 -5.50
CA HIS A 132 11.62 -3.19 -4.69
C HIS A 132 10.72 -3.50 -3.51
N SER A 133 10.81 -2.59 -2.54
CA SER A 133 10.11 -2.66 -1.29
C SER A 133 8.79 -1.93 -1.37
N SER A 134 7.69 -2.64 -1.16
CA SER A 134 6.38 -2.06 -0.97
C SER A 134 6.20 -1.56 0.46
N ASP A 135 5.39 -0.53 0.63
CA ASP A 135 4.83 -0.21 1.95
C ASP A 135 3.92 -1.34 2.40
N ILE A 136 4.13 -1.76 3.64
CA ILE A 136 3.37 -2.80 4.33
C ILE A 136 2.78 -2.22 5.61
N ARG A 137 1.57 -2.71 5.94
CA ARG A 137 0.90 -2.41 7.20
C ARG A 137 1.13 -3.56 8.17
N ILE A 138 1.57 -3.21 9.37
CA ILE A 138 1.89 -4.17 10.42
C ILE A 138 1.37 -3.71 11.78
N SER A 139 1.09 -4.68 12.64
CA SER A 139 0.78 -4.46 14.05
C SER A 139 1.97 -4.92 14.90
N ARG A 140 2.74 -3.98 15.43
CA ARG A 140 3.94 -4.26 16.25
C ARG A 140 3.60 -4.38 17.72
N TYR A 141 4.12 -5.43 18.34
CA TYR A 141 4.11 -5.65 19.77
C TYR A 141 5.53 -5.51 20.34
N MET A 142 5.66 -4.81 21.47
CA MET A 142 6.91 -4.62 22.20
C MET A 142 6.68 -4.87 23.69
N LEU A 143 7.42 -5.81 24.28
CA LEU A 143 7.43 -6.08 25.71
C LEU A 143 8.74 -5.57 26.33
N TYR A 144 8.62 -4.84 27.45
CA TYR A 144 9.75 -4.34 28.21
C TYR A 144 9.97 -5.16 29.49
N SER A 145 11.17 -5.08 30.07
CA SER A 145 11.51 -5.74 31.35
C SER A 145 10.63 -5.30 32.52
N SER A 146 10.09 -4.09 32.46
CA SER A 146 9.09 -3.60 33.40
C SER A 146 7.76 -4.39 33.37
N GLY A 147 7.53 -5.23 32.37
CA GLY A 147 6.24 -5.90 32.12
C GLY A 147 5.21 -5.01 31.45
N LYS A 148 5.54 -3.73 31.20
CA LYS A 148 4.76 -2.90 30.30
C LYS A 148 4.96 -3.41 28.87
N PHE A 149 3.91 -3.32 28.08
CA PHE A 149 3.98 -3.61 26.67
C PHE A 149 3.25 -2.55 25.87
N ILE A 150 3.72 -2.32 24.64
CA ILE A 150 3.13 -1.42 23.68
C ILE A 150 2.70 -2.23 22.47
N CYS A 151 1.60 -1.77 21.88
CA CYS A 151 0.97 -2.41 20.76
C CYS A 151 0.54 -1.28 19.82
N LYS A 152 1.17 -1.17 18.64
CA LYS A 152 0.96 -0.06 17.70
C LYS A 152 0.80 -0.56 16.28
N GLN A 153 -0.05 0.10 15.53
CA GLN A 153 -0.12 -0.05 14.09
C GLN A 153 0.92 0.87 13.46
N GLU A 154 1.64 0.37 12.46
CA GLU A 154 2.64 1.14 11.74
C GLU A 154 2.72 0.74 10.27
N HIS A 155 3.34 1.62 9.50
CA HIS A 155 3.61 1.44 8.08
C HIS A 155 5.11 1.47 7.89
N CYS A 156 5.64 0.55 7.13
CA CYS A 156 7.05 0.56 6.75
C CYS A 156 7.24 -0.13 5.41
N LYS A 157 8.38 0.08 4.80
CA LYS A 157 8.83 -0.69 3.65
C LYS A 157 9.18 -2.12 4.06
N CYS A 158 8.76 -3.12 3.30
CA CYS A 158 9.01 -4.53 3.60
C CYS A 158 10.50 -4.90 3.72
N ASN A 159 11.41 -4.17 3.07
CA ASN A 159 12.86 -4.34 3.22
C ASN A 159 13.48 -3.55 4.39
N GLU A 160 12.71 -2.66 5.00
CA GLU A 160 13.10 -1.83 6.15
C GLU A 160 12.43 -2.34 7.43
N LEU A 161 11.82 -3.53 7.43
CA LEU A 161 11.24 -4.13 8.63
C LEU A 161 12.34 -4.68 9.55
N HIS A 162 12.62 -3.96 10.63
CA HIS A 162 13.63 -4.36 11.63
C HIS A 162 13.11 -4.13 13.06
N LYS A 163 13.92 -4.53 14.06
CA LYS A 163 13.68 -4.25 15.47
C LYS A 163 13.70 -2.75 15.70
N SER A 164 12.61 -2.19 16.23
CA SER A 164 12.44 -0.75 16.42
C SER A 164 13.22 -0.24 17.62
N ARG A 165 13.43 -1.06 18.65
CA ARG A 165 14.03 -0.63 19.91
C ARG A 165 14.97 -1.69 20.49
N SER A 166 16.15 -1.28 20.93
CA SER A 166 17.12 -2.21 21.54
C SER A 166 16.78 -2.61 22.98
N ASP A 167 15.96 -1.82 23.69
CA ASP A 167 15.59 -2.02 25.09
C ASP A 167 14.34 -2.91 25.30
N THR A 168 13.82 -3.50 24.22
CA THR A 168 12.69 -4.45 24.28
C THR A 168 13.20 -5.85 24.61
N LEU A 169 12.52 -6.53 25.54
CA LEU A 169 12.75 -7.95 25.83
C LEU A 169 12.24 -8.85 24.71
N TYR A 170 11.14 -8.43 24.08
CA TYR A 170 10.50 -9.20 23.04
C TYR A 170 9.74 -8.29 22.10
N GLU A 171 9.99 -8.47 20.81
CA GLU A 171 9.42 -7.63 19.78
C GLU A 171 9.06 -8.47 18.57
N PHE A 172 7.85 -8.27 18.06
CA PHE A 172 7.39 -8.95 16.86
C PHE A 172 6.27 -8.15 16.18
N CYS A 173 6.02 -8.47 14.91
CA CYS A 173 5.00 -7.83 14.10
C CYS A 173 4.03 -8.88 13.55
N PHE A 174 2.73 -8.62 13.65
CA PHE A 174 1.75 -9.31 12.83
C PHE A 174 1.65 -8.63 11.47
N HIS A 175 1.59 -9.42 10.41
CA HIS A 175 1.38 -8.95 9.05
C HIS A 175 -0.12 -8.73 8.85
N SER A 176 -0.64 -7.61 9.36
CA SER A 176 -2.07 -7.31 9.35
C SER A 176 -2.36 -5.82 9.43
N THR A 177 -3.48 -5.44 8.82
CA THR A 177 -4.07 -4.11 8.92
C THR A 177 -4.94 -3.94 10.17
N GLN A 178 -5.18 -5.02 10.93
CA GLN A 178 -5.96 -5.00 12.16
C GLN A 178 -5.02 -5.03 13.38
N ALA A 179 -5.27 -4.17 14.37
CA ALA A 179 -4.43 -4.08 15.57
C ALA A 179 -5.15 -4.55 16.85
N PHE A 180 -6.44 -4.30 16.97
CA PHE A 180 -7.12 -4.38 18.27
C PHE A 180 -7.15 -5.80 18.86
N GLU A 181 -7.63 -6.79 18.11
CA GLU A 181 -7.67 -8.18 18.58
C GLU A 181 -6.26 -8.78 18.74
N LEU A 182 -5.36 -8.43 17.83
CA LEU A 182 -3.99 -8.95 17.83
C LEU A 182 -3.23 -8.53 19.09
N CYS A 183 -3.51 -7.36 19.64
CA CYS A 183 -2.90 -6.93 20.90
C CYS A 183 -3.28 -7.78 22.11
N ASN A 184 -4.49 -8.35 22.14
CA ASN A 184 -4.88 -9.30 23.19
C ASN A 184 -4.17 -10.64 23.02
N ILE A 185 -3.97 -11.10 21.79
CA ILE A 185 -3.19 -12.32 21.53
C ILE A 185 -1.72 -12.09 21.89
N ALA A 186 -1.18 -10.94 21.49
CA ALA A 186 0.23 -10.59 21.67
C ALA A 186 0.68 -10.58 23.13
N LYS A 187 -0.16 -10.02 24.03
CA LYS A 187 0.15 -10.01 25.47
C LYS A 187 0.26 -11.44 26.02
N TRP A 188 -0.53 -12.40 25.53
CA TRP A 188 -0.50 -13.79 25.99
C TRP A 188 0.70 -14.54 25.41
N LEU A 189 1.09 -14.26 24.17
CA LEU A 189 2.36 -14.76 23.61
C LEU A 189 3.56 -14.28 24.43
N GLY A 190 3.59 -12.98 24.78
CA GLY A 190 4.61 -12.42 25.67
C GLY A 190 4.61 -13.05 27.06
N TYR A 191 3.43 -13.26 27.66
CA TYR A 191 3.30 -13.91 28.96
C TYR A 191 3.77 -15.37 28.92
N LYS A 192 3.39 -16.15 27.91
CA LYS A 192 3.82 -17.55 27.75
C LYS A 192 5.35 -17.68 27.67
N ARG A 193 6.04 -16.67 27.13
CA ARG A 193 7.49 -16.69 26.94
C ARG A 193 8.29 -16.19 28.15
N PHE A 194 7.78 -15.19 28.89
CA PHE A 194 8.55 -14.55 29.97
C PHE A 194 7.88 -14.59 31.34
N GLU A 195 6.63 -15.04 31.43
CA GLU A 195 5.84 -15.12 32.66
C GLU A 195 5.72 -13.78 33.43
N ILE A 196 5.88 -12.65 32.72
CA ILE A 196 5.82 -11.32 33.34
C ILE A 196 4.38 -10.88 33.50
N LYS A 197 3.93 -10.77 34.75
CA LYS A 197 2.58 -10.31 35.11
C LYS A 197 2.35 -8.84 34.71
N ASN A 198 1.17 -8.57 34.14
CA ASN A 198 0.67 -7.23 33.85
C ASN A 198 -0.82 -7.13 34.26
N CYS A 199 -1.27 -5.98 34.78
CA CYS A 199 -2.67 -5.82 35.21
C CYS A 199 -3.68 -6.16 34.10
N ARG A 200 -3.32 -5.94 32.83
CA ARG A 200 -4.16 -6.27 31.66
C ARG A 200 -4.40 -7.78 31.45
N MET A 201 -3.77 -8.64 32.24
CA MET A 201 -3.92 -10.10 32.25
C MET A 201 -4.73 -10.58 33.47
N CYS A 202 -5.15 -9.67 34.35
CA CYS A 202 -5.86 -10.00 35.58
C CYS A 202 -7.37 -10.00 35.36
N ILE A 203 -8.11 -10.99 35.90
CA ILE A 203 -9.59 -11.02 35.85
C ILE A 203 -10.24 -9.79 36.49
N ASN A 204 -9.52 -9.12 37.40
CA ASN A 204 -10.01 -7.94 38.09
C ASN A 204 -9.85 -6.67 37.27
N TYR A 205 -9.17 -6.69 36.12
CA TYR A 205 -8.99 -5.55 35.24
C TYR A 205 -10.06 -5.53 34.15
N VAL A 206 -11.04 -4.64 34.31
CA VAL A 206 -12.29 -4.64 33.55
C VAL A 206 -12.65 -3.25 33.05
N ASP A 207 -13.56 -3.17 32.07
CA ASP A 207 -14.14 -1.87 31.67
C ASP A 207 -14.99 -1.27 32.80
N SER A 208 -14.88 0.05 32.95
CA SER A 208 -15.77 0.83 33.79
C SER A 208 -17.14 0.91 33.13
N TYR A 209 -18.20 0.69 33.92
CA TYR A 209 -19.59 0.84 33.47
C TYR A 209 -19.90 2.24 32.91
N ASN A 210 -19.17 3.27 33.36
CA ASN A 210 -19.43 4.66 32.97
C ASN A 210 -18.57 5.11 31.77
N GLY A 211 -17.93 4.17 31.05
CA GLY A 211 -17.12 4.50 29.88
C GLY A 211 -15.78 5.19 30.19
N THR A 212 -15.42 5.35 31.46
CA THR A 212 -14.18 6.04 31.90
C THR A 212 -12.89 5.21 31.70
N GLY A 213 -12.91 4.22 30.81
CA GLY A 213 -11.80 3.31 30.55
C GLY A 213 -11.78 2.09 31.47
N LYS A 214 -10.59 1.50 31.67
CA LYS A 214 -10.40 0.26 32.44
C LYS A 214 -10.11 0.56 33.91
N ILE A 215 -10.63 -0.27 34.82
CA ILE A 215 -10.44 -0.18 36.27
C ILE A 215 -10.05 -1.53 36.87
N CYS A 216 -9.48 -1.52 38.08
CA CYS A 216 -9.31 -2.73 38.89
C CYS A 216 -10.51 -2.90 39.84
N ARG A 217 -11.26 -4.01 39.78
CA ARG A 217 -12.38 -4.31 40.71
C ARG A 217 -11.95 -4.31 42.19
N ARG A 218 -10.67 -4.57 42.46
CA ARG A 218 -10.09 -4.63 43.81
C ARG A 218 -9.48 -3.31 44.27
N TYR A 219 -9.73 -2.20 43.56
CA TYR A 219 -9.08 -0.91 43.87
C TYR A 219 -9.24 -0.47 45.34
N ARG A 220 -10.41 -0.67 45.95
CA ARG A 220 -10.66 -0.35 47.36
C ARG A 220 -9.81 -1.21 48.32
N GLN A 221 -9.73 -2.51 48.06
CA GLN A 221 -8.96 -3.46 48.89
C GLN A 221 -7.47 -3.22 48.76
N LEU A 222 -7.02 -2.82 47.57
CA LEU A 222 -5.63 -2.50 47.28
C LEU A 222 -5.24 -1.07 47.69
N ASN A 223 -6.20 -0.27 48.18
CA ASN A 223 -6.02 1.16 48.47
C ASN A 223 -5.40 1.95 47.31
N ILE A 224 -5.88 1.72 46.09
CA ILE A 224 -5.45 2.43 44.88
C ILE A 224 -6.58 3.27 44.31
N PRO A 225 -6.27 4.33 43.53
CA PRO A 225 -7.29 5.14 42.88
C PRO A 225 -8.22 4.28 42.01
N ARG A 226 -9.52 4.55 42.05
CA ARG A 226 -10.50 3.88 41.18
C ARG A 226 -10.17 4.10 39.71
N THR A 227 -9.82 5.35 39.39
CA THR A 227 -9.44 5.82 38.07
C THR A 227 -8.04 6.40 38.19
N GLU A 228 -7.06 5.68 37.62
CA GLU A 228 -5.67 6.10 37.50
C GLU A 228 -5.37 6.17 36.00
N TYR A 229 -4.94 7.33 35.49
CA TYR A 229 -4.63 7.50 34.07
C TYR A 229 -3.21 8.04 33.88
N PRO A 230 -2.30 7.28 33.25
CA PRO A 230 -2.44 5.87 32.87
C PRO A 230 -2.33 4.95 34.09
N LEU A 231 -3.13 3.88 34.15
CA LEU A 231 -3.00 2.89 35.22
C LEU A 231 -1.58 2.28 35.20
N ASN A 232 -0.89 2.28 36.34
CA ASN A 232 0.35 1.54 36.47
C ASN A 232 0.11 0.01 36.39
N THR A 233 0.13 -0.51 35.17
CA THR A 233 -0.11 -1.94 34.89
C THR A 233 0.99 -2.88 35.38
N SER A 234 2.19 -2.36 35.68
CA SER A 234 3.29 -3.16 36.22
C SER A 234 3.08 -3.58 37.68
N ARG A 235 2.12 -2.95 38.39
CA ARG A 235 1.72 -3.29 39.77
C ARG A 235 1.34 -4.77 39.93
N ALA A 236 0.89 -5.43 38.86
CA ALA A 236 0.57 -6.86 38.87
C ALA A 236 1.72 -7.77 39.32
N LYS A 237 2.98 -7.35 39.18
CA LYS A 237 4.15 -8.11 39.61
C LYS A 237 4.15 -8.41 41.11
N THR A 238 3.68 -7.47 41.92
CA THR A 238 3.67 -7.55 43.38
C THR A 238 2.26 -7.55 43.98
N CYS A 239 1.22 -7.53 43.14
CA CYS A 239 -0.17 -7.45 43.58
C CYS A 239 -0.65 -8.79 44.17
N THR A 240 -1.02 -8.79 45.44
CA THR A 240 -1.58 -9.96 46.15
C THR A 240 -2.97 -10.36 45.66
N SER A 241 -3.71 -9.44 45.04
CA SER A 241 -5.03 -9.69 44.45
C SER A 241 -5.00 -10.01 42.95
N PHE A 242 -3.80 -10.26 42.39
CA PHE A 242 -3.67 -10.66 41.00
C PHE A 242 -4.18 -12.09 40.81
N VAL A 243 -5.12 -12.26 39.89
CA VAL A 243 -5.61 -13.57 39.46
C VAL A 243 -5.58 -13.60 37.94
N LEU A 244 -4.80 -14.52 37.38
CA LEU A 244 -4.60 -14.66 35.94
C LEU A 244 -5.92 -14.96 35.24
N ASN A 245 -6.20 -14.28 34.13
CA ASN A 245 -7.36 -14.57 33.30
C ASN A 245 -7.10 -15.78 32.39
N GLU A 246 -7.07 -16.97 32.97
CA GLU A 246 -6.78 -18.22 32.25
C GLU A 246 -7.77 -18.51 31.11
N LYS A 247 -9.02 -18.09 31.26
CA LYS A 247 -10.05 -18.25 30.22
C LYS A 247 -9.65 -17.47 28.97
N GLU A 248 -9.41 -16.17 29.11
CA GLU A 248 -8.98 -15.31 27.99
C GLU A 248 -7.65 -15.77 27.39
N MET A 249 -6.72 -16.23 28.24
CA MET A 249 -5.45 -16.78 27.78
C MET A 249 -5.67 -18.01 26.88
N LYS A 250 -6.47 -18.99 27.33
CA LYS A 250 -6.76 -20.20 26.55
C LYS A 250 -7.45 -19.86 25.23
N GLU A 251 -8.46 -18.99 25.25
CA GLU A 251 -9.17 -18.54 24.05
C GLU A 251 -8.22 -17.86 23.04
N CYS A 252 -7.32 -16.99 23.50
CA CYS A 252 -6.37 -16.31 22.62
C CYS A 252 -5.31 -17.27 22.05
N LEU A 253 -4.79 -18.19 22.86
CA LEU A 253 -3.77 -19.14 22.43
C LEU A 253 -4.35 -20.21 21.49
N GLN A 254 -5.62 -20.58 21.66
CA GLN A 254 -6.30 -21.49 20.74
C GLN A 254 -6.36 -20.92 19.31
N LYS A 255 -6.58 -19.60 19.14
CA LYS A 255 -6.50 -18.93 17.83
C LYS A 255 -5.12 -19.08 17.19
N VAL A 256 -4.06 -19.07 18.01
CA VAL A 256 -2.68 -19.27 17.53
C VAL A 256 -2.49 -20.73 17.07
N ASP A 257 -2.91 -21.69 17.89
CA ASP A 257 -2.79 -23.12 17.58
C ASP A 257 -3.59 -23.52 16.33
N ASN A 258 -4.77 -22.93 16.15
CA ASN A 258 -5.61 -23.11 14.96
C ASN A 258 -5.10 -22.36 13.72
N LYS A 259 -4.01 -21.59 13.82
CA LYS A 259 -3.47 -20.73 12.75
C LYS A 259 -4.48 -19.70 12.23
N GLU A 260 -5.34 -19.20 13.11
CA GLU A 260 -6.32 -18.13 12.83
C GLU A 260 -5.71 -16.73 12.97
N ILE A 261 -4.40 -16.65 13.21
CA ILE A 261 -3.68 -15.38 13.30
C ILE A 261 -2.90 -15.09 12.02
N PRO A 262 -2.69 -13.80 11.70
CA PRO A 262 -1.79 -13.42 10.62
C PRO A 262 -0.35 -13.90 10.88
N PRO A 263 0.46 -14.06 9.81
CA PRO A 263 1.88 -14.38 9.96
C PRO A 263 2.60 -13.39 10.88
N ILE A 264 3.55 -13.91 11.66
CA ILE A 264 4.37 -13.14 12.59
C ILE A 264 5.83 -13.11 12.12
N THR A 265 6.45 -11.94 12.21
CA THR A 265 7.91 -11.79 12.18
C THR A 265 8.39 -11.42 13.58
N GLU A 266 9.19 -12.29 14.20
CA GLU A 266 9.86 -12.01 15.48
C GLU A 266 11.23 -11.37 15.25
N PHE A 267 11.61 -10.43 16.11
CA PHE A 267 12.92 -9.80 16.09
C PHE A 267 13.75 -10.26 17.29
N ASN A 268 14.98 -10.71 17.03
CA ASN A 268 15.97 -11.00 18.07
C ASN A 268 16.62 -9.70 18.55
#